data_AF-A0A355KSM8-F1
#
_entry.id   AF-A0A355KSM8-F1
#
_cell.length_a   1.000
_cell.length_b   1.000
_cell.length_c   1.000
_cell.angle_alpha   90.00
_cell.angle_beta   90.00
_cell.angle_gamma   90.00
#
_symmetry.space_group_name_H-M   'P 1'
#
loop_
_entity.id
_entity.type
_entity.pdbx_description
1 polymer ?
#
loop_
_entity_poly.entity_id
_entity_poly.type
_entity_poly.pdbx_seq_one_letter_code
_entity_poly.pdbx_strand_id
1 'polypeptide(L)'
;MKYLYIWLIIINIITFAVFGIDKKKAIDGKFRISESALFLLSLLGGSLGGFIAMHTFHHKTRKWYFKLGIPLILVAWSALIAWLVYKNLI
;
A
#
# COMPACT_ATOMS: atom_id res chain seq x y z
N MET A 1 10.80 17.70 5.74
CA MET A 1 11.14 16.51 4.92
C MET A 1 11.41 15.25 5.74
N LYS A 2 12.31 15.25 6.74
CA LYS A 2 12.69 14.04 7.52
C LYS A 2 11.51 13.28 8.16
N TYR A 3 10.55 13.97 8.78
CA TYR A 3 9.38 13.35 9.40
C TYR A 3 8.45 12.64 8.40
N LEU A 4 8.38 13.16 7.17
CA LEU A 4 7.52 12.62 6.11
C LEU A 4 8.06 11.28 5.60
N TYR A 5 9.39 11.16 5.47
CA TYR A 5 10.04 9.89 5.13
C TYR A 5 9.85 8.83 6.22
N ILE A 6 9.97 9.20 7.49
CA ILE A 6 9.74 8.28 8.62
C ILE A 6 8.28 7.80 8.61
N TRP A 7 7.33 8.71 8.42
CA TRP A 7 5.91 8.37 8.31
C TRP A 7 5.64 7.40 7.16
N LEU A 8 6.21 7.67 5.97
CA LEU A 8 6.07 6.81 4.80
C LEU A 8 6.65 5.40 5.04
N ILE A 9 7.80 5.28 5.70
CA ILE A 9 8.38 3.96 6.01
C ILE A 9 7.45 3.18 6.96
N ILE A 10 6.98 3.83 8.03
CA ILE A 10 6.11 3.20 9.02
C ILE A 10 4.79 2.74 8.39
N ILE A 11 4.12 3.60 7.62
CA ILE A 11 2.83 3.25 7.00
C ILE A 11 2.98 2.13 5.97
N ASN A 12 4.10 2.04 5.26
CA ASN A 12 4.38 0.94 4.33
C ASN A 12 4.60 -0.39 5.06
N ILE A 13 5.32 -0.40 6.18
CA ILE A 13 5.50 -1.60 7.02
C ILE A 13 4.14 -2.06 7.59
N ILE A 14 3.35 -1.13 8.13
CA ILE A 14 2.01 -1.44 8.67
C ILE A 14 1.13 -2.01 7.56
N THR A 15 1.12 -1.39 6.38
CA THR A 15 0.30 -1.86 5.25
C THR A 15 0.72 -3.25 4.80
N PHE A 16 2.02 -3.51 4.70
CA PHE A 16 2.54 -4.84 4.38
C PHE A 16 2.09 -5.90 5.40
N ALA A 17 2.20 -5.59 6.69
CA ALA A 17 1.77 -6.48 7.77
C ALA A 17 0.26 -6.74 7.72
N VAL A 18 -0.57 -5.72 7.47
CA VAL A 18 -2.03 -5.86 7.37
C VAL A 18 -2.42 -6.76 6.20
N PHE A 19 -1.78 -6.63 5.04
CA PHE A 19 -1.98 -7.54 3.90
C PHE A 19 -1.57 -8.99 4.24
N GLY A 20 -0.46 -9.18 4.96
CA GLY A 20 -0.03 -10.49 5.44
C GLY A 20 -1.00 -11.12 6.44
N ILE A 21 -1.53 -10.32 7.37
CA ILE A 21 -2.55 -10.74 8.33
C ILE A 21 -3.85 -11.10 7.62
N ASP A 22 -4.26 -10.36 6.58
CA ASP A 22 -5.42 -10.71 5.77
C ASP A 22 -5.28 -12.10 5.14
N LYS A 23 -4.11 -12.42 4.57
CA LYS A 23 -3.82 -13.77 4.05
C LYS A 23 -3.85 -14.83 5.14
N LYS A 24 -3.24 -14.56 6.31
CA LYS A 24 -3.28 -15.50 7.44
C LYS A 24 -4.71 -15.77 7.91
N LYS A 25 -5.53 -14.72 8.03
CA LYS A 25 -6.96 -14.84 8.36
C LYS A 25 -7.74 -15.63 7.32
N ALA A 26 -7.41 -15.48 6.03
CA ALA A 26 -8.01 -16.26 4.96
C ALA A 26 -7.67 -17.76 5.04
N ILE A 27 -6.48 -18.11 5.57
CA ILE A 27 -6.06 -19.51 5.82
C ILE A 27 -6.74 -20.05 7.08
N ASP A 28 -6.77 -19.27 8.16
CA ASP A 28 -7.40 -19.62 9.44
C ASP A 28 -8.95 -19.64 9.39
N GLY A 29 -9.57 -19.32 8.25
CA GLY A 29 -11.03 -19.26 8.11
C GLY A 29 -11.70 -18.14 8.94
N LYS A 30 -10.93 -17.15 9.38
CA LYS A 30 -11.40 -16.01 10.19
C LYS A 30 -11.94 -14.89 9.30
N PHE A 31 -12.68 -13.95 9.90
CA PHE A 31 -13.17 -12.75 9.22
C PHE A 31 -12.04 -12.01 8.50
N ARG A 32 -12.17 -11.90 7.18
CA ARG A 32 -11.22 -11.19 6.29
C ARG A 32 -11.28 -9.68 6.54
N ILE A 33 -10.18 -9.00 6.28
CA ILE A 33 -10.10 -7.55 6.40
C ILE A 33 -10.83 -6.92 5.21
N SER A 34 -11.61 -5.88 5.50
CA SER A 34 -12.38 -5.13 4.51
C SER A 34 -11.45 -4.59 3.42
N GLU A 35 -11.86 -4.76 2.16
CA GLU A 35 -11.13 -4.27 0.98
C GLU A 35 -10.89 -2.76 1.04
N SER A 36 -11.85 -2.02 1.58
CA SER A 36 -11.78 -0.57 1.78
C SER A 36 -10.65 -0.17 2.75
N ALA A 37 -10.38 -0.97 3.79
CA ALA A 37 -9.32 -0.67 4.77
C ALA A 37 -7.92 -0.82 4.15
N LEU A 38 -7.72 -1.84 3.31
CA LEU A 38 -6.48 -2.06 2.56
C LEU A 38 -6.24 -0.92 1.54
N PHE A 39 -7.31 -0.46 0.89
CA PHE A 39 -7.26 0.71 0.00
C PHE A 39 -6.94 2.01 0.75
N LEU A 40 -7.59 2.23 1.90
CA LEU A 40 -7.33 3.39 2.76
C LEU A 40 -5.87 3.44 3.21
N LEU A 41 -5.31 2.33 3.69
CA LEU A 41 -3.89 2.24 4.06
C LEU A 41 -2.96 2.56 2.89
N SER A 42 -3.31 2.09 1.70
CA SER A 42 -2.55 2.39 0.49
C SER A 42 -2.64 3.86 0.08
N LEU A 43 -3.83 4.47 0.22
CA LEU A 43 -4.06 5.89 -0.01
C LEU A 43 -3.31 6.79 0.98
N LEU A 44 -3.20 6.37 2.25
CA LEU A 44 -2.46 7.08 3.31
C LEU A 44 -0.93 7.08 3.13
N GLY A 45 -0.43 6.42 2.07
CA GLY A 45 1.00 6.37 1.75
C GLY A 45 1.62 4.96 1.85
N GLY A 46 0.82 3.95 2.20
CA GLY A 46 1.24 2.55 2.28
C GLY A 46 1.19 1.78 0.97
N SER A 47 1.00 2.46 -0.17
CA SER A 47 0.80 1.83 -1.48
C SER A 47 1.97 0.95 -1.91
N LEU A 48 3.20 1.32 -1.56
CA LEU A 48 4.42 0.55 -1.85
C LEU A 48 4.44 -0.79 -1.10
N GLY A 49 4.14 -0.78 0.19
CA GLY A 49 4.05 -1.95 1.06
C GLY A 49 2.86 -2.83 0.69
N GLY A 50 1.73 -2.22 0.32
CA GLY A 50 0.57 -2.94 -0.23
C GLY A 50 0.88 -3.62 -1.56
N PHE A 51 1.57 -2.93 -2.48
CA PHE A 51 1.97 -3.50 -3.77
C PHE A 51 2.96 -4.67 -3.60
N ILE A 52 3.98 -4.51 -2.76
CA ILE A 52 4.93 -5.59 -2.45
C ILE A 52 4.17 -6.76 -1.79
N ALA A 53 3.30 -6.49 -0.82
CA ALA A 53 2.53 -7.53 -0.15
C ALA A 53 1.63 -8.30 -1.12
N MET A 54 0.94 -7.62 -2.04
CA MET A 54 0.13 -8.27 -3.08
C MET A 54 0.95 -9.24 -3.93
N HIS A 55 2.16 -8.81 -4.34
CA HIS A 55 3.05 -9.64 -5.16
C HIS A 55 3.63 -10.81 -4.37
N THR A 56 4.13 -10.57 -3.15
CA THR A 56 4.70 -11.60 -2.27
C THR A 56 3.65 -12.64 -1.90
N PHE A 57 2.47 -12.20 -1.46
CA PHE A 57 1.45 -13.10 -0.97
C PHE A 57 0.59 -13.70 -2.09
N HIS A 58 0.75 -13.26 -3.35
CA HIS A 58 -0.12 -13.63 -4.48
C HIS A 58 -1.60 -13.53 -4.13
N HIS A 59 -1.93 -12.62 -3.21
CA HIS A 59 -3.24 -12.54 -2.58
C HIS A 59 -4.05 -11.44 -3.25
N LYS A 60 -5.29 -11.77 -3.65
CA LYS A 60 -6.22 -10.85 -4.34
C LYS A 60 -5.68 -10.20 -5.62
N THR A 61 -4.86 -10.89 -6.41
CA THR A 61 -4.45 -10.45 -7.76
C THR A 61 -5.53 -10.64 -8.84
N ARG A 62 -6.61 -11.38 -8.55
CA ARG A 62 -7.72 -11.61 -9.50
C ARG A 62 -8.80 -10.52 -9.50
N LYS A 63 -8.89 -9.69 -8.46
CA LYS A 63 -9.84 -8.57 -8.42
C LYS A 63 -9.25 -7.40 -9.19
N TRP A 64 -9.84 -7.05 -10.33
CA TRP A 64 -9.33 -6.02 -11.24
C TRP A 64 -9.11 -4.67 -10.55
N TYR A 65 -10.00 -4.29 -9.63
CA TYR A 65 -9.87 -3.07 -8.83
C TYR A 65 -8.59 -3.04 -7.98
N PHE A 66 -8.17 -4.16 -7.38
CA PHE A 66 -6.91 -4.22 -6.63
C PHE A 66 -5.70 -4.20 -7.56
N LYS A 67 -5.79 -4.95 -8.67
CA LYS A 67 -4.71 -5.05 -9.65
C LYS A 67 -4.40 -3.71 -10.32
N LEU A 68 -5.40 -2.86 -10.55
CA LEU A 68 -5.21 -1.53 -11.13
C LEU A 68 -5.12 -0.43 -10.07
N GLY A 69 -5.95 -0.47 -9.04
CA GLY A 69 -6.03 0.62 -8.07
C GLY A 69 -4.77 0.81 -7.23
N ILE A 70 -4.17 -0.28 -6.72
CA ILE A 70 -2.94 -0.20 -5.92
C ILE A 70 -1.76 0.38 -6.73
N PRO A 71 -1.43 -0.11 -7.94
CA PRO A 71 -0.38 0.51 -8.75
C PRO A 71 -0.73 1.91 -9.22
N LEU A 72 -2.00 2.24 -9.48
CA LEU A 72 -2.41 3.61 -9.83
C LEU A 72 -2.12 4.58 -8.67
N ILE A 73 -2.46 4.20 -7.43
CA ILE A 73 -2.16 4.98 -6.22
C ILE A 73 -0.65 5.09 -6.01
N LEU A 74 0.11 4.03 -6.28
CA LEU A 74 1.57 4.04 -6.20
C LEU A 74 2.19 5.02 -7.21
N VAL A 75 1.72 5.00 -8.46
CA VAL A 75 2.15 5.95 -9.49
C VAL A 75 1.81 7.38 -9.08
N ALA A 76 0.59 7.63 -8.59
CA ALA A 76 0.19 8.95 -8.11
C ALA A 76 1.10 9.47 -6.98
N TRP A 77 1.39 8.63 -5.98
CA TRP A 77 2.31 8.97 -4.90
C TRP A 77 3.75 9.20 -5.40
N SER A 78 4.24 8.38 -6.33
CA SER A 78 5.57 8.57 -6.92
C SER A 78 5.70 9.88 -7.70
N ALA A 79 4.66 10.26 -8.46
CA ALA A 79 4.62 11.52 -9.19
C ALA A 79 4.57 12.72 -8.24
N LEU A 80 3.79 12.60 -7.15
CA LEU A 80 3.70 13.64 -6.13
C LEU A 80 5.02 13.83 -5.39
N ILE A 81 5.72 12.74 -5.05
CA ILE A 81 7.07 12.78 -4.46
C ILE A 81 8.07 13.39 -5.45
N ALA A 82 8.06 12.98 -6.72
CA ALA A 82 8.96 13.54 -7.73
C ALA A 82 8.75 15.05 -7.91
N TRP A 83 7.48 15.50 -7.92
CA TRP A 83 7.14 16.92 -7.98
C TRP A 83 7.61 17.70 -6.75
N LEU A 84 7.42 17.14 -5.54
CA LEU A 84 7.90 17.73 -4.29
C LEU A 84 9.43 17.85 -4.26
N VAL A 85 10.14 16.84 -4.73
CA VAL A 85 11.61 16.86 -4.83
C VAL A 85 12.06 17.91 -5.83
N TYR A 86 11.43 17.98 -7.01
CA TYR A 86 11.75 18.98 -8.03
C TYR A 86 11.55 20.42 -7.52
N LYS A 87 10.43 20.68 -6.83
CA LYS A 87 10.14 22.00 -6.23
C LYS A 87 11.06 22.36 -5.07
N ASN A 88 11.63 21.38 -4.37
CA ASN A 88 12.58 21.61 -3.29
C ASN A 88 14.03 21.75 -3.78
N LEU A 89 14.29 21.42 -5.05
CA LEU A 89 15.60 21.52 -5.70
C LEU A 89 15.80 22.86 -6.42
N ILE A 90 14.71 23.53 -6.80
CA ILE A 90 14.66 24.87 -7.40
C ILE A 90 14.33 25.91 -6.33
#